data_AF-A0A4U5P9C0-F1
#
_entry.id   AF-A0A4U5P9C0-F1
#
_cell.length_a   1.000
_cell.length_b   1.000
_cell.length_c   1.000
_cell.angle_alpha   90.00
_cell.angle_beta   90.00
_cell.angle_gamma   90.00
#
_symmetry.space_group_name_H-M   'P 1'
#
loop_
_entity.id
_entity.type
_entity.pdbx_description
1 polymer ?
#
loop_
_entity_poly.entity_id
_entity_poly.type
_entity_poly.pdbx_seq_one_letter_code
_entity_poly.pdbx_strand_id
1 'polypeptide(L)'
;MEFRSSQVLLPSVLFAVLMAAKPSEQLSDETPKTSSLISHEQKWLLTKIHGIAFIFAWFLFVPVAVGGARYCKNYLTQYTPMGLRVWYHAHRTLNLIAVALMIVGLTTIFIAHEWRWLGPQIGGKKNTSATAYHTMFGILSVLLAWIQPFNSLFRCNPSHRLRSLFNWSHRLLGLTSLVFASAAIFIACVYFYKHLTSTTNAIIFCSLCIGVILGTVVFMELIAWKNRSVEESLLAELESDKHLYSTIATNYH
;
A
#
# COMPACT_ATOMS: atom_id res chain seq x y z
N MET A 1 -2.35 -31.33 30.60
CA MET A 1 -2.22 -30.99 29.16
C MET A 1 -1.91 -29.50 29.12
N GLU A 2 -0.62 -29.17 29.04
CA GLU A 2 -0.10 -27.80 29.22
C GLU A 2 -0.51 -26.88 28.07
N PHE A 3 -1.06 -25.72 28.42
CA PHE A 3 -1.38 -24.65 27.49
C PHE A 3 -0.10 -23.86 27.21
N ARG A 4 0.59 -24.22 26.13
CA ARG A 4 1.81 -23.53 25.68
C ARG A 4 1.43 -22.14 25.16
N SER A 5 1.79 -21.09 25.90
CA SER A 5 1.62 -19.70 25.46
C SER A 5 2.50 -19.45 24.23
N SER A 6 1.88 -19.26 23.07
CA SER A 6 2.53 -18.62 21.93
C SER A 6 2.67 -17.13 22.24
N GLN A 7 3.86 -16.73 22.71
CA GLN A 7 4.23 -15.33 22.75
C GLN A 7 4.17 -14.77 21.34
N VAL A 8 3.21 -13.87 21.11
CA VAL A 8 3.06 -13.10 19.88
C VAL A 8 4.20 -12.08 19.85
N LEU A 9 5.29 -12.45 19.16
CA LEU A 9 6.36 -11.53 18.78
C LEU A 9 5.86 -10.62 17.64
N LEU A 10 5.24 -9.49 18.01
CA LEU A 10 5.20 -8.20 17.29
C LEU A 10 4.32 -7.25 18.11
N PRO A 11 4.85 -6.11 18.59
CA PRO A 11 5.32 -5.08 17.66
C PRO A 11 6.58 -4.35 18.16
N SER A 12 7.75 -4.99 18.11
CA SER A 12 9.02 -4.34 18.46
C SER A 12 9.35 -3.15 17.56
N VAL A 13 8.93 -3.18 16.28
CA VAL A 13 9.17 -2.10 15.31
C VAL A 13 8.24 -0.91 15.53
N LEU A 14 6.94 -1.11 15.77
CA LEU A 14 6.02 -0.01 16.08
C LEU A 14 6.39 0.64 17.42
N PHE A 15 6.77 -0.19 18.40
CA PHE A 15 7.27 0.29 19.68
C PHE A 15 8.58 1.07 19.52
N ALA A 16 9.53 0.60 18.70
CA ALA A 16 10.76 1.33 18.39
C ALA A 16 10.50 2.66 17.66
N VAL A 17 9.54 2.69 16.74
CA VAL A 17 9.11 3.92 16.03
C VAL A 17 8.46 4.93 16.99
N LEU A 18 7.66 4.46 17.95
CA LEU A 18 7.04 5.31 18.98
C LEU A 18 8.06 5.77 20.03
N MET A 19 9.04 4.95 20.37
CA MET A 19 10.10 5.28 21.34
C MET A 19 11.20 6.18 20.76
N ALA A 20 11.40 6.19 19.44
CA ALA A 20 12.30 7.11 18.75
C ALA A 20 11.82 8.59 18.80
N ALA A 21 10.60 8.85 19.28
CA ALA A 21 10.06 10.18 19.50
C ALA A 21 10.50 10.83 20.84
N LYS A 22 11.67 10.45 21.39
CA LYS A 22 12.18 11.07 22.62
C LYS A 22 12.74 12.47 22.29
N PRO A 23 12.33 13.55 23.00
CA PRO A 23 12.89 14.88 22.81
C PRO A 23 14.37 14.88 23.17
N SER A 24 15.20 15.52 22.36
CA SER A 24 16.62 15.71 22.68
C SER A 24 16.74 16.71 23.83
N GLU A 25 17.03 16.23 25.04
CA GLU A 25 17.59 17.08 26.10
C GLU A 25 18.91 17.67 25.62
N GLN A 26 19.01 19.00 25.64
CA GLN A 26 20.26 19.71 25.40
C GLN A 26 21.17 19.48 26.60
N LEU A 27 22.16 18.59 26.45
CA LEU A 27 23.29 18.50 27.36
C LEU A 27 24.48 19.26 26.73
N SER A 28 25.11 20.04 27.59
CA SER A 28 26.14 21.04 27.33
C SER A 28 27.35 20.56 26.50
N ASP A 29 27.84 21.54 25.76
CA ASP A 29 29.07 21.68 24.97
C ASP A 29 30.32 21.02 25.58
N GLU A 30 30.63 19.79 25.17
CA GLU A 30 31.98 19.22 24.98
C GLU A 30 31.84 18.02 24.02
N THR A 31 32.09 18.19 22.72
CA THR A 31 31.99 17.08 21.76
C THR A 31 33.33 16.35 21.59
N PRO A 32 33.55 15.16 22.18
CA PRO A 32 34.43 14.20 21.52
C PRO A 32 33.75 13.81 20.20
N LYS A 33 34.52 13.65 19.11
CA LYS A 33 34.00 13.12 17.84
C LYS A 33 33.29 11.80 18.12
N THR A 34 31.97 11.83 18.28
CA THR A 34 31.13 10.63 18.39
C THR A 34 31.31 9.87 17.09
N SER A 35 32.11 8.79 17.14
CA SER A 35 32.23 7.83 16.06
C SER A 35 30.83 7.34 15.72
N SER A 36 30.36 7.57 14.49
CA SER A 36 29.09 7.00 14.03
C SER A 36 29.10 5.50 14.26
N LEU A 37 28.01 4.95 14.80
CA LEU A 37 27.94 3.53 15.15
C LEU A 37 28.02 2.62 13.92
N ILE A 38 27.71 3.17 12.76
CA ILE A 38 27.76 2.50 11.46
C ILE A 38 28.77 3.18 10.54
N SER A 39 29.41 2.39 9.67
CA SER A 39 30.32 2.92 8.65
C SER A 39 29.55 3.64 7.53
N HIS A 40 30.25 4.51 6.80
CA HIS A 40 29.66 5.23 5.66
C HIS A 40 29.14 4.27 4.57
N GLU A 41 29.87 3.18 4.31
CA GLU A 41 29.46 2.15 3.33
C GLU A 41 28.19 1.43 3.77
N GLN A 42 28.10 1.04 5.05
CA GLN A 42 26.91 0.40 5.61
C GLN A 42 25.70 1.31 5.50
N LYS A 43 25.85 2.59 5.88
CA LYS A 43 24.80 3.60 5.75
C LYS A 43 24.29 3.70 4.32
N TRP A 44 25.20 3.81 3.36
CA TRP A 44 24.85 3.91 1.94
C TRP A 44 24.11 2.66 1.44
N LEU A 45 24.56 1.47 1.82
CA LEU A 45 23.91 0.20 1.47
C LEU A 45 22.49 0.11 2.06
N LEU A 46 22.32 0.44 3.33
CA LEU A 46 21.02 0.42 4.01
C LEU A 46 20.02 1.40 3.38
N THR A 47 20.47 2.61 3.00
CA THR A 47 19.65 3.58 2.26
C THR A 47 19.26 3.06 0.88
N LYS A 48 20.13 2.31 0.20
CA LYS A 48 19.77 1.66 -1.07
C LYS A 48 18.73 0.56 -0.90
N ILE A 49 18.90 -0.31 0.09
CA ILE A 49 17.93 -1.37 0.41
C ILE A 49 16.57 -0.75 0.73
N HIS A 50 16.55 0.36 1.49
CA HIS A 50 15.33 1.13 1.75
C HIS A 50 14.61 1.53 0.45
N GLY A 51 15.31 2.21 -0.45
CA GLY A 51 14.72 2.67 -1.72
C GLY A 51 14.20 1.52 -2.59
N ILE A 52 15.00 0.46 -2.75
CA ILE A 52 14.65 -0.71 -3.56
C ILE A 52 13.42 -1.42 -2.99
N ALA A 53 13.39 -1.68 -1.68
CA ALA A 53 12.27 -2.36 -1.03
C ALA A 53 10.96 -1.59 -1.23
N PHE A 54 10.99 -0.26 -1.10
CA PHE A 54 9.80 0.58 -1.29
C PHE A 54 9.35 0.67 -2.75
N ILE A 55 10.25 0.69 -3.73
CA ILE A 55 9.89 0.63 -5.16
C ILE A 55 9.15 -0.68 -5.46
N PHE A 56 9.69 -1.83 -5.03
CA PHE A 56 9.02 -3.12 -5.25
C PHE A 56 7.68 -3.22 -4.51
N ALA A 57 7.60 -2.76 -3.26
CA ALA A 57 6.36 -2.76 -2.51
C ALA A 57 5.28 -1.92 -3.22
N TRP A 58 5.57 -0.65 -3.54
CA TRP A 58 4.58 0.32 -3.99
C TRP A 58 4.30 0.32 -5.48
N PHE A 59 5.28 -0.02 -6.32
CA PHE A 59 5.12 0.00 -7.79
C PHE A 59 5.01 -1.38 -8.44
N LEU A 60 5.17 -2.47 -7.67
CA LEU A 60 4.93 -3.84 -8.16
C LEU A 60 3.85 -4.56 -7.35
N PHE A 61 4.12 -4.89 -6.09
CA PHE A 61 3.24 -5.79 -5.34
C PHE A 61 1.88 -5.19 -5.01
N VAL A 62 1.82 -3.95 -4.50
CA VAL A 62 0.55 -3.28 -4.14
C VAL A 62 -0.36 -3.09 -5.38
N PRO A 63 0.11 -2.51 -6.52
CA PRO A 63 -0.73 -2.32 -7.68
C PRO A 63 -1.25 -3.63 -8.28
N VAL A 64 -0.40 -4.67 -8.35
CA VAL A 64 -0.82 -6.00 -8.84
C VAL A 64 -1.88 -6.61 -7.92
N ALA A 65 -1.71 -6.50 -6.60
CA ALA A 65 -2.67 -7.02 -5.64
C ALA A 65 -4.04 -6.31 -5.73
N VAL A 66 -4.03 -4.98 -5.87
CA VAL A 66 -5.25 -4.16 -5.97
C VAL A 66 -5.93 -4.37 -7.33
N GLY A 67 -5.17 -4.33 -8.42
CA GLY A 67 -5.68 -4.58 -9.77
C GLY A 67 -6.29 -5.97 -9.89
N GLY A 68 -5.60 -7.00 -9.38
CA GLY A 68 -6.12 -8.37 -9.37
C GLY A 68 -7.42 -8.51 -8.57
N ALA A 69 -7.53 -7.88 -7.40
CA ALA A 69 -8.76 -7.91 -6.61
C ALA A 69 -9.93 -7.12 -7.22
N ARG A 70 -9.64 -6.15 -8.12
CA ARG A 70 -10.65 -5.34 -8.79
C ARG A 70 -11.13 -5.99 -10.07
N TYR A 71 -10.22 -6.44 -10.93
CA TYR A 71 -10.53 -6.90 -12.28
C TYR A 71 -10.59 -8.43 -12.40
N CYS A 72 -9.75 -9.16 -11.67
CA CYS A 72 -9.69 -10.62 -11.76
C CYS A 72 -10.66 -11.35 -10.81
N LYS A 73 -11.37 -10.61 -9.94
CA LYS A 73 -12.20 -11.15 -8.87
C LYS A 73 -13.32 -12.09 -9.35
N ASN A 74 -13.96 -11.76 -10.48
CA ASN A 74 -15.09 -12.53 -11.01
C ASN A 74 -14.65 -13.78 -11.77
N TYR A 75 -13.40 -13.83 -12.24
CA TYR A 75 -12.85 -14.96 -12.98
C TYR A 75 -12.24 -16.03 -12.04
N LEU A 76 -11.68 -15.59 -10.91
CA LEU A 76 -11.00 -16.47 -9.95
C LEU A 76 -11.91 -16.89 -8.78
N THR A 77 -13.12 -17.37 -9.11
CA THR A 77 -14.14 -17.80 -8.13
C THR A 77 -14.43 -19.30 -8.13
N GLN A 78 -13.96 -20.04 -9.12
CA GLN A 78 -14.29 -21.46 -9.34
C GLN A 78 -13.74 -22.37 -8.24
N TYR A 79 -12.64 -21.99 -7.60
CA TYR A 79 -11.99 -22.76 -6.55
C TYR A 79 -11.95 -21.98 -5.22
N THR A 80 -12.11 -22.71 -4.11
CA THR A 80 -12.11 -22.16 -2.75
C THR A 80 -11.17 -22.92 -1.81
N PRO A 81 -9.85 -22.88 -2.04
CA PRO A 81 -8.90 -23.49 -1.12
C PRO A 81 -9.08 -22.88 0.28
N MET A 82 -9.11 -23.72 1.32
CA MET A 82 -9.30 -23.28 2.71
C MET A 82 -10.54 -22.39 2.93
N GLY A 83 -11.60 -22.60 2.14
CA GLY A 83 -12.88 -21.87 2.28
C GLY A 83 -12.87 -20.42 1.77
N LEU A 84 -11.79 -19.97 1.12
CA LEU A 84 -11.67 -18.62 0.58
C LEU A 84 -11.42 -18.66 -0.93
N ARG A 85 -11.97 -17.68 -1.66
CA ARG A 85 -11.80 -17.59 -3.12
C ARG A 85 -10.35 -17.30 -3.49
N VAL A 86 -9.87 -17.86 -4.61
CA VAL A 86 -8.47 -17.72 -5.09
C VAL A 86 -8.03 -16.25 -5.22
N TRP A 87 -8.88 -15.37 -5.77
CA TRP A 87 -8.54 -13.93 -5.86
C TRP A 87 -8.20 -13.31 -4.50
N TYR A 88 -8.86 -13.78 -3.43
CA TYR A 88 -8.67 -13.25 -2.09
C TYR A 88 -7.35 -13.73 -1.49
N HIS A 89 -6.96 -14.99 -1.75
CA HIS A 89 -5.63 -15.48 -1.43
C HIS A 89 -4.54 -14.69 -2.16
N ALA A 90 -4.67 -14.52 -3.48
CA ALA A 90 -3.70 -13.77 -4.27
C ALA A 90 -3.55 -12.32 -3.75
N HIS A 91 -4.67 -11.64 -3.52
CA HIS A 91 -4.67 -10.28 -2.97
C HIS A 91 -3.97 -10.19 -1.61
N ARG A 92 -4.30 -11.10 -0.68
CA ARG A 92 -3.70 -11.10 0.67
C ARG A 92 -2.21 -11.44 0.61
N THR A 93 -1.82 -12.45 -0.14
CA THR A 93 -0.42 -12.89 -0.24
C THR A 93 0.47 -11.79 -0.83
N LEU A 94 0.05 -11.16 -1.92
CA LEU A 94 0.81 -10.06 -2.53
C LEU A 94 0.92 -8.85 -1.60
N ASN A 95 -0.15 -8.49 -0.88
CA ASN A 95 -0.10 -7.42 0.12
C ASN A 95 0.77 -7.78 1.33
N LEU A 96 0.81 -9.04 1.76
CA LEU A 96 1.70 -9.48 2.85
C LEU A 96 3.18 -9.39 2.43
N ILE A 97 3.50 -9.74 1.18
CA ILE A 97 4.84 -9.55 0.63
C ILE A 97 5.20 -8.06 0.60
N ALA A 98 4.28 -7.21 0.15
CA ALA A 98 4.49 -5.75 0.16
C ALA A 98 4.72 -5.22 1.58
N VAL A 99 3.92 -5.64 2.56
CA VAL A 99 4.09 -5.26 3.98
C VAL A 99 5.45 -5.70 4.51
N ALA A 100 5.89 -6.92 4.20
CA ALA A 100 7.21 -7.40 4.60
C ALA A 100 8.34 -6.54 4.01
N LEU A 101 8.25 -6.18 2.73
CA LEU A 101 9.20 -5.25 2.09
C LEU A 101 9.18 -3.86 2.74
N MET A 102 8.00 -3.33 3.10
CA MET A 102 7.90 -2.05 3.82
C MET A 102 8.56 -2.13 5.20
N ILE A 103 8.39 -3.23 5.94
CA ILE A 103 9.07 -3.45 7.24
C ILE A 103 10.58 -3.45 7.04
N VAL A 104 11.09 -4.19 6.05
CA VAL A 104 12.52 -4.21 5.72
C VAL A 104 13.01 -2.80 5.38
N GLY A 105 12.35 -2.11 4.45
CA GLY A 105 12.77 -0.79 4.01
C GLY A 105 12.71 0.26 5.12
N LEU A 106 11.71 0.20 6.00
CA LEU A 106 11.60 1.10 7.14
C LEU A 106 12.69 0.81 8.19
N THR A 107 12.94 -0.46 8.47
CA THR A 107 13.97 -0.89 9.43
C THR A 107 15.37 -0.46 8.96
N THR A 108 15.70 -0.67 7.69
CA THR A 108 17.03 -0.33 7.17
C THR A 108 17.29 1.17 7.21
N ILE A 109 16.30 2.02 6.90
CA ILE A 109 16.49 3.48 6.95
C ILE A 109 16.60 3.99 8.39
N PHE A 110 15.88 3.40 9.34
CA PHE A 110 16.05 3.74 10.76
C PHE A 110 17.45 3.34 11.24
N ILE A 111 17.95 2.15 10.89
CA ILE A 111 19.33 1.76 11.23
C ILE A 111 20.34 2.72 10.58
N ALA A 112 20.17 3.07 9.30
CA ALA A 112 21.06 3.97 8.56
C ALA A 112 21.15 5.39 9.17
N HIS A 113 20.14 5.77 9.96
CA HIS A 113 20.07 7.06 10.64
C HIS A 113 20.10 6.92 12.16
N GLU A 114 20.59 5.78 12.67
CA GLU A 114 20.77 5.53 14.11
C GLU A 114 19.49 5.82 14.92
N TRP A 115 18.35 5.40 14.38
CA TRP A 115 17.00 5.58 14.94
C TRP A 115 16.58 7.04 15.16
N ARG A 116 17.29 8.02 14.57
CA ARG A 116 16.91 9.43 14.66
C ARG A 116 15.75 9.76 13.73
N TRP A 117 14.73 10.41 14.28
CA TRP A 117 13.66 11.02 13.50
C TRP A 117 14.16 12.23 12.71
N LEU A 118 14.00 12.20 11.38
CA LEU A 118 14.39 13.29 10.47
C LEU A 118 13.19 14.07 9.90
N GLY A 119 11.97 13.71 10.32
CA GLY A 119 10.74 14.38 9.91
C GLY A 119 10.46 15.67 10.68
N PRO A 120 9.28 16.29 10.45
CA PRO A 120 8.81 17.42 11.24
C PRO A 120 8.68 17.05 12.72
N GLN A 121 9.03 17.97 13.62
CA GLN A 121 8.90 17.79 15.07
C GLN A 121 7.63 18.50 15.58
N ILE A 122 6.93 17.87 16.52
CA ILE A 122 5.79 18.49 17.22
C ILE A 122 6.36 19.44 18.28
N GLY A 123 5.96 20.72 18.25
CA GLY A 123 6.40 21.74 19.21
C GLY A 123 7.84 22.26 19.00
N GLY A 124 8.54 21.80 17.96
CA GLY A 124 9.88 22.27 17.60
C GLY A 124 9.88 23.37 16.52
N LYS A 125 11.08 23.80 16.10
CA LYS A 125 11.23 24.71 14.95
C LYS A 125 10.67 24.05 13.69
N LYS A 126 9.98 24.84 12.85
CA LYS A 126 9.44 24.35 11.56
C LYS A 126 10.58 23.79 10.71
N ASN A 127 10.48 22.50 10.36
CA ASN A 127 11.39 21.82 9.43
C ASN A 127 10.66 21.55 8.11
N THR A 128 10.97 22.35 7.09
CA THR A 128 10.38 22.25 5.75
C THR A 128 11.37 21.71 4.71
N SER A 129 12.39 20.96 5.16
CA SER A 129 13.33 20.31 4.25
C SER A 129 12.66 19.21 3.42
N ALA A 130 13.22 18.92 2.24
CA ALA A 130 12.77 17.80 1.41
C ALA A 130 12.83 16.47 2.18
N THR A 131 13.86 16.27 3.01
CA THR A 131 13.97 15.11 3.91
C THR A 131 12.78 15.03 4.86
N ALA A 132 12.40 16.15 5.49
CA ALA A 132 11.26 16.15 6.41
C ALA A 132 9.96 15.76 5.71
N TYR A 133 9.68 16.32 4.53
CA TYR A 133 8.50 15.95 3.75
C TYR A 133 8.54 14.50 3.28
N HIS A 134 9.67 14.02 2.77
CA HIS A 134 9.84 12.62 2.39
C HIS A 134 9.55 11.68 3.56
N THR A 135 10.13 11.95 4.73
CA THR A 135 9.92 11.15 5.94
C THR A 135 8.44 11.18 6.38
N MET A 136 7.79 12.34 6.35
CA MET A 136 6.38 12.48 6.70
C MET A 136 5.45 11.71 5.75
N PHE A 137 5.57 11.91 4.43
CA PHE A 137 4.75 11.19 3.46
C PHE A 137 5.04 9.69 3.47
N GLY A 138 6.32 9.32 3.62
CA GLY A 138 6.75 7.92 3.73
C GLY A 138 6.11 7.22 4.93
N ILE A 139 6.22 7.78 6.14
CA ILE A 139 5.65 7.14 7.33
C ILE A 139 4.12 7.09 7.27
N LEU A 140 3.45 8.16 6.79
CA LEU A 140 1.99 8.18 6.67
C LEU A 140 1.51 7.11 5.69
N SER A 141 2.22 6.92 4.57
CA SER A 141 1.90 5.86 3.61
C SER A 141 1.98 4.45 4.24
N VAL A 142 3.04 4.17 4.99
CA VAL A 142 3.25 2.88 5.65
C VAL A 142 2.22 2.63 6.74
N LEU A 143 1.95 3.62 7.60
CA LEU A 143 0.94 3.52 8.64
C LEU A 143 -0.45 3.22 8.06
N LEU A 144 -0.85 3.97 7.03
CA LEU A 144 -2.12 3.73 6.35
C LEU A 144 -2.17 2.33 5.73
N ALA A 145 -1.10 1.85 5.10
CA ALA A 145 -1.03 0.51 4.54
C ALA A 145 -1.08 -0.59 5.62
N TRP A 146 -0.40 -0.40 6.74
CA TRP A 146 -0.38 -1.38 7.83
C TRP A 146 -1.68 -1.43 8.63
N ILE A 147 -2.47 -0.36 8.63
CA ILE A 147 -3.84 -0.38 9.15
C ILE A 147 -4.74 -1.29 8.30
N GLN A 148 -4.44 -1.51 7.02
CA GLN A 148 -5.34 -2.25 6.13
C GLN A 148 -5.58 -3.72 6.52
N PRO A 149 -4.57 -4.54 6.88
CA PRO A 149 -4.80 -5.86 7.42
C PRO A 149 -5.68 -5.85 8.68
N PHE A 150 -5.49 -4.92 9.61
CA PHE A 150 -6.32 -4.81 10.81
C PHE A 150 -7.76 -4.40 10.47
N ASN A 151 -7.92 -3.41 9.59
CA ASN A 151 -9.22 -3.03 9.05
C ASN A 151 -9.94 -4.24 8.45
N SER A 152 -9.21 -5.11 7.73
CA SER A 152 -9.76 -6.32 7.13
C SER A 152 -10.31 -7.35 8.14
N LEU A 153 -9.89 -7.31 9.42
CA LEU A 153 -10.45 -8.13 10.49
C LEU A 153 -11.87 -7.70 10.86
N PHE A 154 -12.20 -6.41 10.68
CA PHE A 154 -13.56 -5.89 10.89
C PHE A 154 -14.46 -6.09 9.67
N ARG A 155 -14.02 -6.88 8.68
CA ARG A 155 -14.82 -7.16 7.48
C ARG A 155 -16.07 -7.96 7.84
N CYS A 156 -17.23 -7.33 7.69
CA CYS A 156 -18.52 -7.99 7.85
C CYS A 156 -18.89 -8.89 6.65
N ASN A 157 -19.93 -9.72 6.85
CA ASN A 157 -20.50 -10.60 5.83
C ASN A 157 -20.90 -9.80 4.55
N PRO A 158 -20.78 -10.37 3.33
CA PRO A 158 -21.18 -9.72 2.09
C PRO A 158 -22.58 -9.08 2.08
N SER A 159 -23.56 -9.66 2.76
CA SER A 159 -24.96 -9.18 2.79
C SER A 159 -25.23 -8.17 3.91
N HIS A 160 -24.23 -7.83 4.73
CA HIS A 160 -24.40 -6.95 5.88
C HIS A 160 -24.42 -5.46 5.49
N ARG A 161 -25.29 -4.64 6.10
CA ARG A 161 -25.45 -3.20 5.78
C ARG A 161 -24.15 -2.38 5.86
N LEU A 162 -23.26 -2.72 6.81
CA LEU A 162 -21.97 -2.03 6.99
C LEU A 162 -20.91 -2.43 5.95
N ARG A 163 -21.22 -3.36 5.04
CA ARG A 163 -20.29 -3.84 4.01
C ARG A 163 -19.85 -2.71 3.07
N SER A 164 -20.78 -1.80 2.74
CA SER A 164 -20.49 -0.63 1.91
C SER A 164 -19.51 0.32 2.62
N LEU A 165 -19.75 0.63 3.90
CA LEU A 165 -18.87 1.47 4.71
C LEU A 165 -17.46 0.88 4.82
N PHE A 166 -17.34 -0.42 5.10
CA PHE A 166 -16.05 -1.11 5.10
C PHE A 166 -15.35 -0.99 3.75
N ASN A 167 -16.06 -1.24 2.64
CA ASN A 167 -15.46 -1.20 1.30
C ASN A 167 -14.94 0.20 0.97
N TRP A 168 -15.72 1.24 1.26
CA TRP A 168 -15.30 2.63 1.04
C TRP A 168 -14.11 3.01 1.92
N SER A 169 -14.17 2.69 3.20
CA SER A 169 -13.08 2.99 4.15
C SER A 169 -11.78 2.29 3.75
N HIS A 170 -11.83 0.99 3.44
CA HIS A 170 -10.67 0.22 3.00
C HIS A 170 -10.07 0.78 1.70
N ARG A 171 -10.93 1.13 0.72
CA ARG A 171 -10.49 1.74 -0.55
C ARG A 171 -9.85 3.10 -0.34
N LEU A 172 -10.47 3.98 0.45
CA LEU A 172 -9.98 5.34 0.68
C LEU A 172 -8.61 5.31 1.35
N LEU A 173 -8.47 4.56 2.45
CA LEU A 173 -7.19 4.39 3.13
C LEU A 173 -6.11 3.84 2.18
N GLY A 174 -6.49 2.95 1.26
CA GLY A 174 -5.55 2.31 0.33
C GLY A 174 -5.06 3.29 -0.72
N LEU A 175 -5.99 4.05 -1.31
CA LEU A 175 -5.66 5.09 -2.28
C LEU A 175 -4.81 6.19 -1.65
N THR A 176 -5.18 6.69 -0.47
CA THR A 176 -4.39 7.70 0.24
C THR A 176 -2.98 7.20 0.55
N SER A 177 -2.83 5.93 0.95
CA SER A 177 -1.51 5.35 1.19
C SER A 177 -0.63 5.35 -0.08
N LEU A 178 -1.19 4.99 -1.24
CA LEU A 178 -0.48 4.96 -2.52
C LEU A 178 -0.09 6.37 -3.01
N VAL A 179 -0.96 7.37 -2.80
CA VAL A 179 -0.66 8.77 -3.12
C VAL A 179 0.49 9.29 -2.28
N PHE A 180 0.47 9.06 -0.96
CA PHE A 180 1.56 9.47 -0.08
C PHE A 180 2.87 8.73 -0.39
N ALA A 181 2.81 7.44 -0.68
CA ALA A 181 3.98 6.68 -1.11
C ALA A 181 4.58 7.26 -2.41
N SER A 182 3.73 7.55 -3.39
CA SER A 182 4.16 8.15 -4.66
C SER A 182 4.82 9.51 -4.42
N ALA A 183 4.23 10.38 -3.60
CA ALA A 183 4.83 11.66 -3.23
C ALA A 183 6.21 11.48 -2.57
N ALA A 184 6.34 10.56 -1.61
CA ALA A 184 7.61 10.28 -0.95
C ALA A 184 8.69 9.80 -1.94
N ILE A 185 8.34 8.89 -2.85
CA ILE A 185 9.26 8.38 -3.89
C ILE A 185 9.69 9.50 -4.84
N PHE A 186 8.77 10.36 -5.29
CA PHE A 186 9.13 11.48 -6.17
C PHE A 186 10.03 12.50 -5.48
N ILE A 187 9.78 12.82 -4.21
CA ILE A 187 10.69 13.65 -3.42
C ILE A 187 12.09 13.00 -3.37
N ALA A 188 12.17 11.68 -3.17
CA ALA A 188 13.45 10.98 -3.17
C ALA A 188 14.18 11.06 -4.52
N CYS A 189 13.46 10.88 -5.64
CA CYS A 189 14.04 10.99 -6.97
C CYS A 189 14.67 12.37 -7.21
N VAL A 190 14.01 13.44 -6.80
CA VAL A 190 14.47 14.82 -7.03
C VAL A 190 15.60 15.21 -6.08
N TYR A 191 15.48 14.90 -4.79
CA TYR A 191 16.35 15.48 -3.76
C TYR A 191 17.46 14.55 -3.25
N PHE A 192 17.39 13.24 -3.50
CA PHE A 192 18.40 12.27 -3.01
C PHE A 192 19.30 11.72 -4.11
N TYR A 193 19.71 12.59 -5.04
CA TYR A 193 20.54 12.26 -6.21
C TYR A 193 21.82 11.48 -5.90
N LYS A 194 22.44 11.67 -4.72
CA LYS A 194 23.66 10.96 -4.30
C LYS A 194 23.48 9.45 -4.12
N HIS A 195 22.25 8.99 -3.92
CA HIS A 195 21.93 7.57 -3.77
C HIS A 195 21.47 6.94 -5.09
N LEU A 196 21.35 7.74 -6.15
CA LEU A 196 20.86 7.34 -7.46
C LEU A 196 22.00 7.34 -8.48
N THR A 197 21.94 6.43 -9.45
CA THR A 197 22.88 6.45 -10.58
C THR A 197 22.64 7.66 -11.48
N SER A 198 21.37 8.05 -11.67
CA SER A 198 20.97 9.24 -12.42
C SER A 198 19.57 9.68 -11.96
N THR A 199 19.44 10.93 -11.54
CA THR A 199 18.15 11.53 -11.14
C THR A 199 17.15 11.53 -12.28
N THR A 200 17.58 11.91 -13.49
CA THR A 200 16.72 11.93 -14.68
C THR A 200 16.16 10.54 -14.97
N ASN A 201 17.01 9.51 -14.94
CA ASN A 201 16.57 8.13 -15.17
C ASN A 201 15.63 7.64 -14.08
N ALA A 202 15.87 8.03 -12.81
CA ALA A 202 14.99 7.67 -11.70
C ALA A 202 13.61 8.32 -11.84
N ILE A 203 13.54 9.60 -12.25
CA ILE A 203 12.27 10.30 -12.49
C ILE A 203 11.52 9.67 -13.67
N ILE A 204 12.22 9.38 -14.78
CA ILE A 204 11.64 8.72 -15.95
C ILE A 204 11.09 7.34 -15.55
N PHE A 205 11.88 6.55 -14.82
CA PHE A 205 11.47 5.23 -14.35
C PHE A 205 10.22 5.30 -13.45
N CYS A 206 10.21 6.18 -12.44
CA CYS A 206 9.05 6.30 -11.54
C CYS A 206 7.81 6.82 -12.28
N SER A 207 7.98 7.76 -13.21
CA SER A 207 6.90 8.25 -14.07
C SER A 207 6.36 7.15 -14.98
N LEU A 208 7.23 6.29 -15.53
CA LEU A 208 6.83 5.13 -16.31
C LEU A 208 6.07 4.11 -15.45
N CYS A 209 6.53 3.81 -14.23
CA CYS A 209 5.81 2.92 -13.31
C CYS A 209 4.40 3.43 -13.02
N ILE A 210 4.24 4.72 -12.66
CA ILE A 210 2.92 5.32 -12.44
C ILE A 210 2.09 5.30 -13.72
N GLY A 211 2.68 5.65 -14.86
CA GLY A 211 2.02 5.64 -16.16
C GLY A 211 1.50 4.25 -16.54
N VAL A 212 2.28 3.19 -16.31
CA VAL A 212 1.86 1.80 -16.53
C VAL A 212 0.73 1.40 -15.58
N ILE A 213 0.81 1.77 -14.29
CA ILE A 213 -0.25 1.49 -13.31
C ILE A 213 -1.55 2.19 -13.74
N LEU A 214 -1.50 3.50 -14.02
CA LEU A 214 -2.67 4.27 -14.43
C LEU A 214 -3.22 3.80 -15.78
N GLY A 215 -2.35 3.53 -16.75
CA GLY A 215 -2.73 3.00 -18.06
C GLY A 215 -3.42 1.65 -17.95
N THR A 216 -2.89 0.75 -17.11
CA THR A 216 -3.53 -0.55 -16.83
C THR A 216 -4.90 -0.36 -16.17
N VAL A 217 -5.03 0.55 -15.21
CA VAL A 217 -6.32 0.86 -14.57
C VAL A 217 -7.32 1.40 -15.59
N VAL A 218 -6.94 2.39 -16.39
CA VAL A 218 -7.81 2.99 -17.42
C VAL A 218 -8.24 1.92 -18.43
N PHE A 219 -7.29 1.16 -18.97
CA PHE A 219 -7.57 0.09 -19.92
C PHE A 219 -8.54 -0.95 -19.34
N MET A 220 -8.31 -1.39 -18.10
CA MET A 220 -9.19 -2.35 -17.44
C MET A 220 -10.57 -1.77 -17.09
N GLU A 221 -10.68 -0.49 -16.74
CA GLU A 221 -11.97 0.18 -16.56
C GLU A 221 -12.75 0.30 -17.86
N LEU A 222 -12.08 0.55 -18.99
CA LEU A 222 -12.73 0.58 -20.31
C LEU A 222 -13.30 -0.79 -20.67
N ILE A 223 -12.54 -1.87 -20.44
CA ILE A 223 -13.03 -3.25 -20.63
C ILE A 223 -14.21 -3.51 -19.69
N ALA A 224 -14.08 -3.18 -18.41
CA ALA A 224 -15.13 -3.42 -17.43
C ALA A 224 -16.40 -2.63 -17.74
N TRP A 225 -16.27 -1.40 -18.24
CA TRP A 225 -17.40 -0.59 -18.70
C TRP A 225 -18.08 -1.21 -19.91
N LYS A 226 -17.31 -1.60 -20.94
CA LYS A 226 -17.86 -2.28 -22.13
C LYS A 226 -18.58 -3.57 -21.77
N ASN A 227 -18.03 -4.36 -20.85
CA ASN A 227 -18.67 -5.60 -20.42
C ASN A 227 -20.01 -5.34 -19.70
N ARG A 228 -20.07 -4.32 -18.83
CA ARG A 228 -21.32 -3.93 -18.16
C ARG A 228 -22.37 -3.43 -19.15
N SER A 229 -22.00 -2.61 -20.14
CA SER A 229 -22.95 -2.12 -21.14
C SER A 229 -23.52 -3.26 -22.00
N VAL A 230 -22.70 -4.26 -22.34
CA VAL A 230 -23.16 -5.45 -23.08
C VAL A 230 -24.11 -6.28 -22.20
N GLU A 231 -23.76 -6.53 -20.94
CA GLU A 231 -24.62 -7.26 -20.00
C GLU A 231 -25.98 -6.57 -19.82
N GLU A 232 -26.00 -5.25 -19.65
CA GLU A 232 -27.23 -4.46 -19.57
C GLU A 232 -28.09 -4.58 -20.84
N SER A 233 -27.48 -4.56 -22.03
CA SER A 233 -28.22 -4.74 -23.29
C SER A 233 -28.84 -6.14 -23.44
N LEU A 234 -28.10 -7.19 -23.05
CA LEU A 234 -28.59 -8.57 -23.10
C LEU A 234 -29.72 -8.79 -22.09
N LEU A 235 -29.62 -8.22 -20.90
CA LEU A 235 -30.68 -8.30 -19.89
C LEU A 235 -31.96 -7.60 -20.36
N ALA A 236 -31.84 -6.44 -21.01
CA ALA A 236 -32.98 -5.73 -21.58
C ALA A 236 -33.67 -6.52 -22.70
N GLU A 237 -32.90 -7.17 -23.58
CA GLU A 237 -33.44 -8.04 -24.63
C GLU A 237 -34.17 -9.26 -24.04
N LEU A 238 -33.56 -9.93 -23.06
CA LEU A 238 -34.19 -11.06 -22.35
C LEU A 238 -35.48 -10.67 -21.61
N GLU A 239 -35.55 -9.46 -21.05
CA GLU A 239 -36.74 -8.96 -20.37
C GLU A 239 -37.86 -8.64 -21.37
N SER A 240 -37.51 -8.05 -22.53
CA SER A 240 -38.43 -7.83 -23.65
C SER A 240 -39.03 -9.14 -24.17
N ASP A 241 -38.19 -10.15 -24.40
CA ASP A 241 -38.64 -11.46 -24.88
C ASP A 241 -39.58 -12.14 -23.89
N LYS A 242 -39.25 -12.13 -22.58
CA LYS A 242 -40.14 -12.67 -21.54
C LYS A 242 -41.50 -12.00 -21.54
N HIS A 243 -41.56 -10.68 -21.74
CA HIS A 243 -42.81 -9.94 -21.81
C HIS A 243 -43.64 -10.33 -23.04
N LEU A 244 -42.99 -10.48 -24.20
CA LEU A 244 -43.64 -10.94 -25.44
C LEU A 244 -44.28 -12.32 -25.27
N TYR A 245 -43.54 -13.31 -24.75
CA TYR A 245 -44.07 -14.66 -24.52
C TYR A 245 -45.21 -14.68 -23.50
N SER A 246 -45.14 -13.85 -22.45
CA SER A 246 -46.23 -13.76 -21.46
C SER A 246 -47.53 -13.22 -22.08
N THR A 247 -47.41 -12.22 -22.96
CA THR A 247 -48.56 -11.60 -23.65
C THR A 247 -49.21 -12.57 -24.64
N ILE A 248 -48.38 -13.33 -25.37
CA ILE A 248 -48.85 -14.40 -26.25
C ILE A 248 -49.62 -15.45 -25.43
N ALA A 249 -49.03 -15.96 -24.34
CA ALA A 249 -49.67 -17.00 -23.52
C ALA A 249 -51.05 -16.59 -22.96
N THR A 250 -51.23 -15.33 -22.57
CA THR A 250 -52.53 -14.82 -22.08
C THR A 250 -53.60 -14.68 -23.16
N ASN A 251 -53.22 -14.53 -24.43
CA ASN A 251 -54.16 -14.37 -25.54
C ASN A 251 -54.71 -15.70 -26.10
N TYR A 252 -54.17 -16.84 -25.67
CA TYR A 252 -54.58 -18.19 -26.10
C TYR A 252 -55.36 -18.97 -25.03
N HIS A 253 -55.78 -18.30 -23.95
CA HIS A 253 -56.67 -18.83 -22.90
C HIS A 253 -57.96 -18.01 -22.83
#